data_AF-A0A0C2WUD4-F1
#
_entry.id   AF-A0A0C2WUD4-F1
#
_cell.length_a   1.000
_cell.length_b   1.000
_cell.length_c   1.000
_cell.angle_alpha   90.00
_cell.angle_beta   90.00
_cell.angle_gamma   90.00
#
_symmetry.space_group_name_H-M   'P 1'
#
loop_
_entity.id
_entity.type
_entity.pdbx_description
1 polymer ?
#
loop_
_entity_poly.entity_id
_entity_poly.type
_entity_poly.pdbx_seq_one_letter_code
_entity_poly.pdbx_strand_id
1 'polypeptide(L)'
;MLYLIDSEKDAYWSQYSLSGASTVVVDQFLKDNDAPLWSPREDDALFLFIAKRILQRLIETVSIPSPEFIDLLRLRLEAIVTKDGTIVDAPSCLYDTFGYCTSIISSDPELVSLHHDFTLILARSLASYTGMEKLRRVKELLIMVWAPFNWMFEVEFIKDPCLKFFAKYITSSDVESISFDFWDVNSSFRDSWARIAKHLIYQYHAADTPYVLQLQSVVWPTISDEEAGLCKRALTDPTALAHLQRIFEYPIACQHHHDHGGHLFLHLFQKGPELTIPVDIKTYPGVSLEGRLMNFGLFYLLLTSIGPENLALGISSANVSSDCLAQIIEICKAIQASPSSLFGLLCDFTDAIIDRGVCSEELIAISICVNKAFDQPRDPRATPLILPLIKSILRVRDTMLSMQYRSPEENELASTNAMKVIDRLYAYLASTMLFNGQSSRNLSCARALKTCNQVAIGWLPPYE
;
A
#
# COMPACT_ATOMS: atom_id res chain seq x y z
N MET A 1 2.40 25.18 -7.99
CA MET A 1 3.41 25.17 -6.93
C MET A 1 4.81 25.13 -7.55
N LEU A 2 5.12 26.07 -8.45
CA LEU A 2 6.36 26.15 -9.24
C LEU A 2 6.87 27.60 -9.38
N TYR A 3 6.27 28.55 -8.65
CA TYR A 3 6.57 29.99 -8.76
C TYR A 3 7.14 30.62 -7.48
N LEU A 4 7.50 29.81 -6.47
CA LEU A 4 8.12 30.29 -5.22
C LEU A 4 9.61 29.94 -5.09
N ILE A 5 10.22 29.32 -6.12
CA ILE A 5 11.60 28.81 -6.04
C ILE A 5 12.64 29.81 -6.57
N ASP A 6 12.25 30.75 -7.43
CA ASP A 6 13.24 31.69 -8.01
C ASP A 6 13.64 32.82 -7.05
N SER A 7 12.81 33.21 -6.09
CA SER A 7 13.20 34.28 -5.14
C SER A 7 14.11 33.82 -4.00
N GLU A 8 14.23 32.52 -3.74
CA GLU A 8 15.16 31.97 -2.74
C GLU A 8 16.56 31.73 -3.31
N LYS A 9 16.70 31.59 -4.64
CA LYS A 9 18.01 31.42 -5.31
C LYS A 9 18.92 32.63 -5.08
N ASP A 10 18.43 33.85 -5.30
CA ASP A 10 19.28 35.05 -5.22
C ASP A 10 19.71 35.39 -3.78
N ALA A 11 18.90 35.04 -2.78
CA ALA A 11 19.22 35.28 -1.37
C ALA A 11 20.26 34.28 -0.82
N TYR A 12 20.21 33.01 -1.25
CA TYR A 12 21.07 31.95 -0.74
C TYR A 12 22.54 32.11 -1.16
N TRP A 13 22.82 32.56 -2.39
CA TRP A 13 24.18 32.56 -2.96
C TRP A 13 25.01 33.80 -2.63
N SER A 14 24.38 34.91 -2.22
CA SER A 14 25.10 36.10 -1.74
C SER A 14 25.94 35.86 -0.48
N GLN A 15 25.72 34.74 0.22
CA GLN A 15 26.50 34.31 1.40
C GLN A 15 27.66 33.35 1.08
N TYR A 16 27.76 32.82 -0.14
CA TYR A 16 28.80 31.86 -0.56
C TYR A 16 29.92 32.48 -1.40
N SER A 17 30.09 33.81 -1.37
CA SER A 17 31.38 34.39 -1.75
C SER A 17 32.44 33.76 -0.84
N LEU A 18 33.40 33.00 -1.39
CA LEU A 18 34.48 32.33 -0.67
C LEU A 18 34.93 33.15 0.54
N SER A 19 34.38 32.85 1.71
CA SER A 19 34.87 33.45 2.95
C SER A 19 36.27 32.87 3.16
N GLY A 20 37.20 33.67 3.71
CA GLY A 20 38.61 33.29 3.84
C GLY A 20 38.88 31.97 4.58
N ALA A 21 37.87 31.36 5.20
CA ALA A 21 37.95 30.03 5.80
C ALA A 21 38.04 28.89 4.76
N SER A 22 37.40 29.01 3.59
CA SER A 22 37.40 27.94 2.58
C SER A 22 38.73 27.87 1.82
N THR A 23 39.36 29.02 1.54
CA THR A 23 40.70 29.09 0.95
C THR A 23 41.77 28.51 1.88
N VAL A 24 41.70 28.80 3.18
CA VAL A 24 42.63 28.26 4.19
C VAL A 24 42.59 26.73 4.28
N VAL A 25 41.40 26.13 4.10
CA VAL A 25 41.24 24.67 4.10
C VAL A 25 41.78 24.05 2.82
N VAL A 26 41.73 24.73 1.67
CA VAL A 26 42.29 24.23 0.41
C VAL A 26 43.82 24.35 0.39
N ASP A 27 44.36 25.45 0.92
CA ASP A 27 45.80 25.75 0.90
C ASP A 27 46.66 24.68 1.59
N GLN A 28 46.16 24.04 2.66
CA GLN A 28 46.84 22.93 3.34
C GLN A 28 46.93 21.63 2.51
N PHE A 29 46.16 21.53 1.41
CA PHE A 29 46.14 20.36 0.52
C PHE A 29 46.86 20.60 -0.82
N LEU A 30 47.05 21.87 -1.18
CA LEU A 30 47.79 22.30 -2.36
C LEU A 30 49.30 22.26 -2.10
N LYS A 31 50.10 21.85 -3.10
CA LYS A 31 51.55 22.11 -3.06
C LYS A 31 51.78 23.59 -3.39
N ASP A 32 52.95 24.13 -3.04
CA ASP A 32 53.31 25.55 -3.28
C ASP A 32 53.10 26.02 -4.75
N ASN A 33 53.11 25.09 -5.72
CA ASN A 33 52.88 25.37 -7.14
C ASN A 33 51.42 25.19 -7.61
N ASP A 34 50.54 24.60 -6.80
CA ASP A 34 49.15 24.31 -7.16
C ASP A 34 48.21 25.51 -6.87
N ALA A 35 48.55 26.35 -5.87
CA ALA A 35 47.76 27.49 -5.40
C ALA A 35 47.50 28.62 -6.41
N PRO A 36 48.48 29.09 -7.22
CA PRO A 36 48.22 30.15 -8.19
C PRO A 36 47.45 29.69 -9.43
N LEU A 37 47.22 28.38 -9.60
CA LEU A 37 46.53 27.77 -10.76
C LEU A 37 45.12 27.27 -10.43
N TRP A 38 44.75 27.18 -9.14
CA TRP A 38 43.44 26.69 -8.75
C TRP A 38 42.37 27.77 -8.91
N SER A 39 41.77 27.79 -10.10
CA SER A 39 40.44 28.35 -10.31
C SER A 39 39.49 27.18 -10.49
N PRO A 40 38.48 26.97 -9.63
CA PRO A 40 37.48 25.91 -9.82
C PRO A 40 36.63 26.07 -11.10
N ARG A 41 36.97 27.04 -11.97
CA ARG A 41 36.17 27.45 -13.13
C ARG A 41 36.73 27.04 -14.49
N GLU A 42 38.01 26.71 -14.64
CA GLU A 42 38.64 26.68 -15.98
C GLU A 42 39.31 25.37 -16.41
N ASP A 43 39.67 24.46 -15.50
CA ASP A 43 40.36 23.21 -15.85
C ASP A 43 39.78 22.00 -15.08
N ASP A 44 38.97 21.20 -15.77
CA ASP A 44 38.35 20.00 -15.21
C ASP A 44 39.40 18.94 -14.83
N ALA A 45 40.47 18.80 -15.61
CA ALA A 45 41.52 17.83 -15.33
C ALA A 45 42.30 18.21 -14.06
N LEU A 46 42.61 19.51 -13.91
CA LEU A 46 43.25 20.04 -12.70
C LEU A 46 42.32 19.91 -11.48
N PHE A 47 41.03 20.19 -11.63
CA PHE A 47 40.06 20.01 -10.55
C PHE A 47 40.01 18.54 -10.11
N LEU A 48 39.85 17.59 -11.03
CA LEU A 48 39.76 16.16 -10.71
C LEU A 48 41.04 15.68 -9.99
N PHE A 49 42.21 16.12 -10.45
CA PHE A 49 43.48 15.81 -9.82
C PHE A 49 43.57 16.33 -8.37
N ILE A 50 43.17 17.58 -8.14
CA ILE A 50 43.20 18.21 -6.81
C ILE A 50 42.15 17.58 -5.90
N ALA A 51 40.92 17.40 -6.39
CA ALA A 51 39.82 16.80 -5.65
C ALA A 51 40.16 15.38 -5.19
N LYS A 52 40.77 14.56 -6.07
CA LYS A 52 41.23 13.21 -5.71
C LYS A 52 42.22 13.22 -4.55
N ARG A 53 43.21 14.12 -4.58
CA ARG A 53 44.19 14.27 -3.51
C ARG A 53 43.57 14.73 -2.19
N ILE A 54 42.63 15.68 -2.26
CA ILE A 54 41.90 16.17 -1.09
C ILE A 54 41.07 15.03 -0.48
N LEU A 55 40.28 14.33 -1.29
CA LEU A 55 39.41 13.26 -0.82
C LEU A 55 40.18 12.08 -0.24
N GLN A 56 41.26 11.65 -0.87
CA GLN A 56 42.11 10.58 -0.33
C GLN A 56 42.60 10.92 1.08
N ARG A 57 43.07 12.16 1.29
CA ARG A 57 43.46 12.62 2.62
C ARG A 57 42.29 12.68 3.58
N LEU A 58 41.14 13.20 3.16
CA LEU A 58 39.95 13.27 4.01
C LEU A 58 39.46 11.88 4.43
N ILE A 59 39.54 10.89 3.54
CA ILE A 59 39.19 9.50 3.82
C ILE A 59 40.13 8.93 4.89
N GLU A 60 41.43 9.20 4.82
CA GLU A 60 42.43 8.75 5.79
C GLU A 60 42.33 9.46 7.15
N THR A 61 41.89 10.72 7.18
CA THR A 61 41.76 11.50 8.43
C THR A 61 40.46 11.23 9.17
N VAL A 62 40.46 11.37 10.50
CA VAL A 62 39.24 11.29 11.33
C VAL A 62 38.40 12.57 11.25
N SER A 63 39.03 13.71 10.93
CA SER A 63 38.36 15.02 10.84
C SER A 63 37.33 15.06 9.72
N ILE A 64 36.11 15.47 10.08
CA ILE A 64 35.03 15.70 9.12
C ILE A 64 35.18 17.14 8.60
N PRO A 65 35.30 17.36 7.27
CA PRO A 65 35.35 18.69 6.70
C PRO A 65 34.06 19.47 6.95
N SER A 66 34.10 20.80 6.84
CA SER A 66 32.89 21.60 6.99
C SER A 66 31.89 21.28 5.87
N PRO A 67 30.58 21.31 6.15
CA PRO A 67 29.53 21.11 5.15
C PRO A 67 29.70 21.93 3.86
N GLU A 68 30.05 23.20 4.01
CA GLU A 68 30.20 24.15 2.90
C GLU A 68 31.35 23.76 1.97
N PHE A 69 32.41 23.18 2.53
CA PHE A 69 33.54 22.70 1.75
C PHE A 69 33.19 21.45 0.94
N ILE A 70 32.45 20.52 1.55
CA ILE A 70 31.96 19.32 0.87
C ILE A 70 31.03 19.72 -0.28
N ASP A 71 30.16 20.70 -0.07
CA ASP A 71 29.23 21.19 -1.08
C ASP A 71 29.91 21.80 -2.29
N LEU A 72 30.92 22.64 -2.07
CA LEU A 72 31.66 23.28 -3.15
C LEU A 72 32.32 22.23 -4.05
N LEU A 73 32.95 21.24 -3.43
CA LEU A 73 33.61 20.16 -4.16
C LEU A 73 32.60 19.27 -4.89
N ARG A 74 31.47 18.94 -4.24
CA ARG A 74 30.40 18.12 -4.81
C ARG A 74 29.75 18.79 -6.01
N LEU A 75 29.32 20.05 -5.88
CA LEU A 75 28.65 20.76 -6.97
C LEU A 75 29.54 20.86 -8.21
N ARG A 76 30.86 21.06 -8.03
CA ARG A 76 31.79 21.06 -9.15
C ARG A 76 31.95 19.67 -9.78
N LEU A 77 31.99 18.61 -8.98
CA LEU A 77 31.97 17.24 -9.51
C LEU A 77 30.70 17.00 -10.33
N GLU A 78 29.53 17.36 -9.79
CA GLU A 78 28.25 17.17 -10.46
C GLU A 78 28.18 17.92 -11.79
N ALA A 79 28.70 19.16 -11.85
CA ALA A 79 28.82 19.93 -13.10
C ALA A 79 29.68 19.23 -14.16
N ILE A 80 30.81 18.63 -13.75
CA ILE A 80 31.70 17.87 -14.65
C ILE A 80 30.99 16.62 -15.15
N VAL A 81 30.30 15.91 -14.26
CA VAL A 81 29.55 14.69 -14.58
C VAL A 81 28.43 14.99 -15.58
N THR A 82 27.60 16.00 -15.34
CA THR A 82 26.48 16.32 -16.25
C THR A 82 26.92 17.02 -17.54
N LYS A 83 28.19 17.44 -17.64
CA LYS A 83 28.74 18.22 -18.76
C LYS A 83 28.02 19.56 -18.99
N ASP A 84 27.39 20.11 -17.95
CA ASP A 84 26.67 21.40 -18.01
C ASP A 84 27.61 22.63 -18.07
N GLY A 85 28.91 22.41 -18.26
CA GLY A 85 29.91 23.46 -18.49
C GLY A 85 30.38 24.17 -17.21
N THR A 86 30.96 25.36 -17.36
CA THR A 86 31.60 26.17 -16.29
C THR A 86 30.62 26.82 -15.32
N ILE A 87 29.35 26.42 -15.35
CA ILE A 87 28.32 26.96 -14.47
C ILE A 87 28.59 26.41 -13.05
N VAL A 88 29.04 27.30 -12.17
CA VAL A 88 29.29 27.02 -10.74
C VAL A 88 28.00 26.60 -10.01
N ASP A 89 26.86 26.86 -10.64
CA ASP A 89 25.51 26.59 -10.16
C ASP A 89 24.88 25.38 -10.86
N ALA A 90 25.66 24.32 -11.09
CA ALA A 90 25.09 23.08 -11.60
C ALA A 90 23.97 22.63 -10.66
N PRO A 91 22.78 22.29 -11.20
CA PRO A 91 21.69 21.82 -10.39
C PRO A 91 22.13 20.53 -9.69
N SER A 92 21.95 20.47 -8.36
CA SER A 92 22.30 19.27 -7.56
C SER A 92 21.77 18.00 -8.22
N CYS A 93 22.42 16.84 -8.04
CA CYS A 93 21.96 15.55 -8.55
C CYS A 93 20.49 15.21 -8.20
N LEU A 94 19.88 15.92 -7.24
CA LEU A 94 18.45 15.88 -6.92
C LEU A 94 17.52 16.44 -8.01
N TYR A 95 18.00 17.35 -8.86
CA TYR A 95 17.17 18.05 -9.86
C TYR A 95 17.13 17.29 -11.19
N ASP A 96 18.25 16.68 -11.59
CA ASP A 96 18.34 15.81 -12.76
C ASP A 96 19.02 14.47 -12.39
N THR A 97 18.34 13.71 -11.53
CA THR A 97 18.80 12.39 -11.08
C THR A 97 19.10 11.47 -12.26
N PHE A 98 18.26 11.52 -13.31
CA PHE A 98 18.39 10.66 -14.47
C PHE A 98 19.61 11.01 -15.33
N GLY A 99 19.78 12.30 -15.67
CA GLY A 99 20.94 12.77 -16.41
C GLY A 99 22.23 12.50 -15.65
N TYR A 100 22.23 12.78 -14.34
CA TYR A 100 23.38 12.51 -13.47
C TYR A 100 23.79 11.03 -13.48
N CYS A 101 22.86 10.11 -13.26
CA CYS A 101 23.16 8.67 -13.25
C CYS A 101 23.63 8.17 -14.61
N THR A 102 22.98 8.59 -15.71
CA THR A 102 23.39 8.22 -17.07
C THR A 102 24.81 8.72 -17.38
N SER A 103 25.13 9.93 -16.93
CA SER A 103 26.47 10.49 -17.04
C SER A 103 27.50 9.69 -16.23
N ILE A 104 27.24 9.33 -14.98
CA ILE A 104 28.16 8.52 -14.16
C ILE A 104 28.41 7.15 -14.82
N ILE A 105 27.37 6.48 -15.32
CA ILE A 105 27.50 5.15 -15.96
C ILE A 105 28.38 5.22 -17.22
N SER A 106 28.30 6.32 -17.96
CA SER A 106 29.07 6.54 -19.19
C SER A 106 30.41 7.27 -18.96
N SER A 107 30.74 7.58 -17.71
CA SER A 107 31.96 8.31 -17.34
C SER A 107 33.20 7.42 -17.35
N ASP A 108 34.35 8.08 -17.38
CA ASP A 108 35.64 7.42 -17.20
C ASP A 108 35.76 6.80 -15.77
N PRO A 109 36.50 5.68 -15.61
CA PRO A 109 36.66 5.01 -14.31
C PRO A 109 37.26 5.88 -13.20
N GLU A 110 38.10 6.86 -13.53
CA GLU A 110 38.68 7.78 -12.54
C GLU A 110 37.62 8.74 -11.99
N LEU A 111 36.71 9.24 -12.83
CA LEU A 111 35.57 10.04 -12.39
C LEU A 111 34.60 9.24 -11.52
N VAL A 112 34.36 7.97 -11.86
CA VAL A 112 33.54 7.04 -11.05
C VAL A 112 34.20 6.76 -9.69
N SER A 113 35.52 6.57 -9.66
CA SER A 113 36.27 6.43 -8.40
C SER A 113 36.13 7.67 -7.53
N LEU A 114 36.27 8.86 -8.12
CA LEU A 114 36.16 10.12 -7.40
C LEU A 114 34.75 10.33 -6.84
N HIS A 115 33.73 9.97 -7.63
CA HIS A 115 32.33 9.95 -7.21
C HIS A 115 32.10 9.07 -5.97
N HIS A 116 32.67 7.87 -5.93
CA HIS A 116 32.61 7.00 -4.75
C HIS A 116 33.25 7.65 -3.52
N ASP A 117 34.43 8.26 -3.70
CA ASP A 117 35.14 8.94 -2.61
C ASP A 117 34.30 10.12 -2.05
N PHE A 118 33.66 10.90 -2.92
CA PHE A 118 32.72 11.94 -2.50
C PHE A 118 31.52 11.39 -1.74
N THR A 119 30.92 10.31 -2.25
CA THR A 119 29.79 9.64 -1.62
C THR A 119 30.13 9.22 -0.19
N LEU A 120 31.34 8.67 0.02
CA LEU A 120 31.85 8.28 1.34
C LEU A 120 32.05 9.49 2.27
N ILE A 121 32.64 10.58 1.79
CA ILE A 121 32.83 11.79 2.59
C ILE A 121 31.49 12.41 2.98
N LEU A 122 30.53 12.48 2.04
CA LEU A 122 29.18 12.93 2.31
C LEU A 122 28.52 12.06 3.40
N ALA A 123 28.66 10.74 3.31
CA ALA A 123 28.15 9.79 4.31
C ALA A 123 28.71 10.06 5.70
N ARG A 124 30.03 10.25 5.80
CA ARG A 124 30.71 10.56 7.07
C ARG A 124 30.26 11.89 7.66
N SER A 125 29.96 12.87 6.81
CA SER A 125 29.46 14.18 7.23
C SER A 125 27.99 14.20 7.61
N LEU A 126 27.22 13.14 7.37
CA LEU A 126 25.76 13.16 7.56
C LEU A 126 25.31 13.54 8.99
N ALA A 127 26.16 13.25 9.98
CA ALA A 127 25.91 13.59 11.39
C ALA A 127 26.00 15.10 11.70
N SER A 128 26.71 15.90 10.88
CA SER A 128 26.83 17.35 11.09
C SER A 128 25.62 18.14 10.57
N TYR A 129 24.76 17.52 9.77
CA TYR A 129 23.52 18.14 9.27
C TYR A 129 22.34 17.87 10.20
N THR A 130 21.39 18.80 10.23
CA THR A 130 20.15 18.69 11.01
C THR A 130 18.92 19.06 10.18
N GLY A 131 17.72 18.72 10.67
CA GLY A 131 16.45 19.10 10.06
C GLY A 131 16.29 18.67 8.59
N MET A 132 15.70 19.57 7.79
CA MET A 132 15.45 19.36 6.36
C MET A 132 16.74 19.17 5.55
N GLU A 133 17.83 19.80 6.00
CA GLU A 133 19.10 19.72 5.32
C GLU A 133 19.68 18.31 5.41
N LYS A 134 19.61 17.67 6.58
CA LYS A 134 20.01 16.26 6.73
C LYS A 134 19.20 15.36 5.80
N LEU A 135 17.89 15.57 5.70
CA LEU A 135 17.04 14.80 4.80
C LEU A 135 17.44 15.00 3.33
N ARG A 136 17.74 16.24 2.93
CA ARG A 136 18.28 16.55 1.60
C ARG A 136 19.57 15.75 1.34
N ARG A 137 20.50 15.72 2.29
CA ARG A 137 21.77 14.97 2.16
C ARG A 137 21.60 13.46 2.12
N VAL A 138 20.63 12.91 2.86
CA VAL A 138 20.27 11.50 2.73
C VAL A 138 19.83 11.20 1.30
N LYS A 139 18.99 12.05 0.69
CA LYS A 139 18.54 11.85 -0.70
C LYS A 139 19.70 11.92 -1.69
N GLU A 140 20.57 12.93 -1.58
CA GLU A 140 21.78 13.06 -2.41
C GLU A 140 22.67 11.84 -2.29
N LEU A 141 22.96 11.41 -1.06
CA LEU A 141 23.77 10.22 -0.80
C LEU A 141 23.18 8.96 -1.41
N LEU A 142 21.87 8.77 -1.32
CA LEU A 142 21.21 7.61 -1.92
C LEU A 142 21.30 7.64 -3.45
N ILE A 143 21.09 8.80 -4.08
CA ILE A 143 21.31 8.97 -5.53
C ILE A 143 22.75 8.64 -5.90
N MET A 144 23.71 9.22 -5.18
CA MET A 144 25.13 9.03 -5.46
C MET A 144 25.56 7.58 -5.25
N VAL A 145 25.13 6.90 -4.19
CA VAL A 145 25.41 5.48 -3.99
C VAL A 145 24.90 4.64 -5.15
N TRP A 146 23.77 5.01 -5.75
CA TRP A 146 23.14 4.22 -6.82
C TRP A 146 23.55 4.61 -8.23
N ALA A 147 24.00 5.83 -8.47
CA ALA A 147 24.36 6.32 -9.81
C ALA A 147 25.28 5.39 -10.62
N PRO A 148 26.30 4.73 -10.03
CA PRO A 148 27.18 3.81 -10.77
C PRO A 148 26.54 2.47 -11.12
N PHE A 149 25.45 2.09 -10.46
CA PHE A 149 24.75 0.84 -10.69
C PHE A 149 23.61 1.14 -11.66
N ASN A 150 23.55 0.44 -12.80
CA ASN A 150 22.47 0.55 -13.79
C ASN A 150 21.05 0.22 -13.22
N TRP A 151 20.94 -0.02 -11.90
CA TRP A 151 19.74 -0.36 -11.15
C TRP A 151 18.68 0.73 -11.14
N MET A 152 19.01 1.99 -11.48
CA MET A 152 17.95 2.99 -11.70
C MET A 152 17.00 2.58 -12.83
N PHE A 153 17.47 1.76 -13.77
CA PHE A 153 16.68 1.14 -14.83
C PHE A 153 16.13 -0.25 -14.45
N GLU A 154 16.57 -0.79 -13.32
CA GLU A 154 16.31 -2.17 -12.93
C GLU A 154 16.02 -2.29 -11.43
N VAL A 155 15.18 -1.39 -10.89
CA VAL A 155 14.75 -1.40 -9.48
C VAL A 155 14.13 -2.74 -9.08
N GLU A 156 13.67 -3.51 -10.06
CA GLU A 156 13.20 -4.89 -9.91
C GLU A 156 14.27 -5.86 -9.36
N PHE A 157 15.57 -5.63 -9.60
CA PHE A 157 16.65 -6.49 -9.11
C PHE A 157 17.12 -6.16 -7.69
N ILE A 158 16.65 -5.07 -7.09
CA ILE A 158 16.98 -4.74 -5.70
C ILE A 158 16.21 -5.71 -4.78
N LYS A 159 16.93 -6.70 -4.26
CA LYS A 159 16.39 -7.70 -3.33
C LYS A 159 16.08 -7.12 -1.95
N ASP A 160 16.87 -6.15 -1.49
CA ASP A 160 16.59 -5.46 -0.22
C ASP A 160 15.42 -4.51 -0.45
N PRO A 161 14.29 -4.76 0.20
CA PRO A 161 13.10 -4.03 -0.16
C PRO A 161 13.09 -2.63 0.47
N CYS A 162 13.83 -2.37 1.56
CA CYS A 162 14.00 -1.02 2.11
C CYS A 162 14.77 -0.15 1.11
N LEU A 163 15.82 -0.71 0.50
CA LEU A 163 16.55 -0.05 -0.58
C LEU A 163 15.67 0.10 -1.83
N LYS A 164 14.85 -0.90 -2.19
CA LYS A 164 13.89 -0.81 -3.29
C LYS A 164 12.88 0.31 -3.06
N PHE A 165 12.41 0.47 -1.82
CA PHE A 165 11.53 1.55 -1.39
C PHE A 165 12.19 2.91 -1.53
N PHE A 166 13.40 3.10 -0.98
CA PHE A 166 14.10 4.37 -1.09
C PHE A 166 14.44 4.70 -2.55
N ALA A 167 14.80 3.69 -3.35
CA ALA A 167 15.08 3.84 -4.78
C ALA A 167 13.85 4.37 -5.52
N LYS A 168 12.69 3.74 -5.33
CA LYS A 168 11.43 4.22 -5.93
C LYS A 168 11.00 5.59 -5.40
N TYR A 169 11.19 5.85 -4.10
CA TYR A 169 10.89 7.15 -3.48
C TYR A 169 11.73 8.29 -4.06
N ILE A 170 12.99 8.03 -4.34
CA ILE A 170 13.91 9.02 -4.89
C ILE A 170 13.70 9.23 -6.38
N THR A 171 13.39 8.17 -7.13
CA THR A 171 13.20 8.27 -8.58
C THR A 171 11.86 8.88 -8.99
N SER A 172 10.96 9.17 -8.05
CA SER A 172 9.60 9.69 -8.33
C SER A 172 8.88 8.82 -9.38
N SER A 173 9.12 7.51 -9.34
CA SER A 173 8.45 6.52 -10.20
C SER A 173 7.03 6.30 -9.66
N ASP A 174 6.20 7.33 -9.82
CA ASP A 174 4.90 7.50 -9.18
C ASP A 174 3.76 6.70 -9.85
N VAL A 175 4.07 5.89 -10.86
CA VAL A 175 3.05 5.33 -11.79
C VAL A 175 2.89 3.81 -11.68
N GLU A 176 3.89 3.09 -11.19
CA GLU A 176 3.80 1.63 -11.09
C GLU A 176 3.52 1.20 -9.66
N SER A 177 2.34 0.58 -9.45
CA SER A 177 1.98 -0.09 -8.20
C SER A 177 3.19 -0.86 -7.70
N ILE A 178 3.73 -0.48 -6.55
CA ILE A 178 4.96 -1.10 -6.09
C ILE A 178 4.61 -2.52 -5.65
N SER A 179 4.76 -3.48 -6.56
CA SER A 179 4.79 -4.89 -6.22
C SER A 179 6.10 -5.12 -5.49
N PHE A 180 6.00 -5.09 -4.18
CA PHE A 180 7.00 -5.69 -3.36
C PHE A 180 6.58 -7.12 -3.13
N ASP A 181 7.44 -8.06 -3.51
CA ASP A 181 7.28 -9.48 -3.19
C ASP A 181 7.55 -9.71 -1.69
N PHE A 182 6.74 -9.09 -0.83
CA PHE A 182 6.85 -9.14 0.62
C PHE A 182 6.20 -10.39 1.19
N TRP A 183 6.74 -11.55 0.84
CA TRP A 183 6.15 -12.81 1.28
C TRP A 183 6.88 -13.44 2.46
N ASP A 184 8.08 -12.95 2.80
CA ASP A 184 8.82 -13.47 3.95
C ASP A 184 8.71 -12.54 5.16
N VAL A 185 7.58 -12.66 5.88
CA VAL A 185 7.35 -12.07 7.21
C VAL A 185 8.40 -12.58 8.22
N ASN A 186 9.14 -13.65 7.89
CA ASN A 186 10.28 -14.14 8.69
C ASN A 186 11.63 -13.59 8.20
N SER A 187 11.65 -12.65 7.25
CA SER A 187 12.89 -12.04 6.80
C SER A 187 13.55 -11.22 7.91
N SER A 188 14.88 -11.15 7.85
CA SER A 188 15.71 -10.28 8.71
C SER A 188 15.36 -8.78 8.62
N PHE A 189 14.43 -8.39 7.74
CA PHE A 189 14.04 -7.02 7.48
C PHE A 189 12.72 -6.61 8.13
N ARG A 190 12.01 -7.52 8.82
CA ARG A 190 10.71 -7.24 9.45
C ARG A 190 10.74 -6.00 10.36
N ASP A 191 11.75 -5.88 11.22
CA ASP A 191 11.86 -4.77 12.17
C ASP A 191 12.13 -3.41 11.47
N SER A 192 12.87 -3.43 10.37
CA SER A 192 13.09 -2.23 9.56
C SER A 192 11.78 -1.80 8.88
N TRP A 193 10.98 -2.75 8.40
CA TRP A 193 9.67 -2.47 7.84
C TRP A 193 8.66 -1.96 8.83
N ALA A 194 8.57 -2.60 10.01
CA ALA A 194 7.71 -2.12 11.08
C ALA A 194 8.04 -0.66 11.44
N ARG A 195 9.33 -0.28 11.45
CA ARG A 195 9.76 1.12 11.66
C ARG A 195 9.34 2.05 10.52
N ILE A 196 9.50 1.64 9.25
CA ILE A 196 9.08 2.44 8.09
C ILE A 196 7.56 2.61 8.10
N ALA A 197 6.81 1.52 8.27
CA ALA A 197 5.36 1.51 8.31
C ALA A 197 4.84 2.39 9.45
N LYS A 198 5.40 2.24 10.66
CA LYS A 198 5.10 3.11 11.80
C LYS A 198 5.38 4.57 11.47
N HIS A 199 6.53 4.89 10.88
CA HIS A 199 6.85 6.25 10.50
C HIS A 199 5.83 6.81 9.50
N LEU A 200 5.57 6.10 8.41
CA LEU A 200 4.64 6.53 7.35
C LEU A 200 3.22 6.73 7.89
N ILE A 201 2.74 5.82 8.72
CA ILE A 201 1.35 5.84 9.17
C ILE A 201 1.13 6.86 10.29
N TYR A 202 2.09 7.04 11.21
CA TYR A 202 1.93 8.01 12.29
C TYR A 202 2.33 9.44 11.92
N GLN A 203 3.44 9.62 11.20
CA GLN A 203 3.92 10.96 10.84
C GLN A 203 3.08 11.57 9.72
N TYR A 204 2.58 10.73 8.80
CA TYR A 204 1.80 11.17 7.65
C TYR A 204 0.32 10.73 7.73
N HIS A 205 -0.24 10.66 8.94
CA HIS A 205 -1.65 10.32 9.16
C HIS A 205 -2.64 11.34 8.56
N ALA A 206 -2.16 12.54 8.22
CA ALA A 206 -2.94 13.60 7.57
C ALA A 206 -2.45 13.85 6.13
N ALA A 207 -1.65 12.94 5.56
CA ALA A 207 -1.21 13.09 4.18
C ALA A 207 -2.34 12.76 3.22
N ASP A 208 -2.55 13.67 2.29
CA ASP A 208 -3.57 13.57 1.25
C ASP A 208 -2.99 13.23 -0.12
N THR A 209 -1.67 13.11 -0.21
CA THR A 209 -0.98 12.87 -1.47
C THR A 209 -1.14 11.41 -1.88
N PRO A 210 -1.59 11.12 -3.14
CA PRO A 210 -1.78 9.76 -3.64
C PRO A 210 -0.57 8.85 -3.42
N TYR A 211 0.63 9.41 -3.60
CA TYR A 211 1.89 8.72 -3.40
C TYR A 211 2.06 8.18 -1.97
N VAL A 212 1.78 9.00 -0.96
CA VAL A 212 1.93 8.59 0.44
C VAL A 212 0.88 7.55 0.82
N LEU A 213 -0.34 7.68 0.30
CA LEU A 213 -1.43 6.72 0.54
C LEU A 213 -1.12 5.34 -0.07
N GLN A 214 -0.61 5.30 -1.31
CA GLN A 214 -0.12 4.06 -1.95
C GLN A 214 0.98 3.40 -1.12
N LEU A 215 1.89 4.22 -0.60
CA LEU A 215 3.00 3.73 0.21
C LEU A 215 2.51 3.15 1.54
N GLN A 216 1.53 3.81 2.16
CA GLN A 216 0.84 3.34 3.36
C GLN A 216 0.08 2.04 3.11
N SER A 217 -0.57 1.88 1.95
CA SER A 217 -1.31 0.65 1.60
C SER A 217 -0.36 -0.54 1.43
N VAL A 218 0.78 -0.32 0.79
CA VAL A 218 1.81 -1.33 0.59
C VAL A 218 2.40 -1.84 1.90
N VAL A 219 2.68 -0.94 2.84
CA VAL A 219 3.30 -1.33 4.12
C VAL A 219 2.26 -1.80 5.15
N TRP A 220 0.97 -1.70 4.84
CA TRP A 220 -0.12 -2.11 5.75
C TRP A 220 0.05 -3.51 6.34
N PRO A 221 0.37 -4.57 5.55
CA PRO A 221 0.52 -5.93 6.09
C PRO A 221 1.67 -6.09 7.09
N THR A 222 2.60 -5.13 7.15
CA THR A 222 3.75 -5.17 8.08
C THR A 222 3.42 -4.55 9.43
N ILE A 223 2.29 -3.85 9.54
CA ILE A 223 1.82 -3.22 10.78
C ILE A 223 1.17 -4.30 11.63
N SER A 224 1.67 -4.51 12.85
CA SER A 224 0.95 -5.38 13.78
C SER A 224 -0.28 -4.65 14.33
N ASP A 225 -1.40 -5.37 14.45
CA ASP A 225 -2.67 -4.85 14.99
C ASP A 225 -2.49 -4.19 16.37
N GLU A 226 -1.64 -4.77 17.22
CA GLU A 226 -1.38 -4.29 18.58
C GLU A 226 -0.59 -2.98 18.59
N GLU A 227 0.35 -2.79 17.66
CA GLU A 227 1.21 -1.60 17.63
C GLU A 227 0.51 -0.39 17.02
N ALA A 228 -0.46 -0.59 16.15
CA ALA A 228 -1.11 0.50 15.45
C ALA A 228 -2.22 1.17 16.29
N GLY A 229 -3.08 0.37 16.94
CA GLY A 229 -4.31 0.89 17.56
C GLY A 229 -5.20 1.69 16.59
N LEU A 230 -4.91 1.67 15.29
CA LEU A 230 -5.47 2.54 14.27
C LEU A 230 -6.91 2.15 13.98
N CYS A 231 -7.16 0.86 13.80
CA CYS A 231 -8.52 0.34 13.63
C CYS A 231 -9.39 0.69 14.84
N LYS A 232 -8.88 0.49 16.06
CA LYS A 232 -9.58 0.86 17.29
C LYS A 232 -9.83 2.36 17.38
N ARG A 233 -8.86 3.20 16.99
CA ARG A 233 -9.03 4.66 16.92
C ARG A 233 -10.03 5.07 15.85
N ALA A 234 -10.04 4.43 14.69
CA ALA A 234 -10.98 4.68 13.61
C ALA A 234 -12.44 4.36 13.99
N LEU A 235 -12.66 3.55 15.03
CA LEU A 235 -14.00 3.36 15.60
C LEU A 235 -14.49 4.58 16.39
N THR A 236 -13.60 5.39 16.95
CA THR A 236 -13.97 6.55 17.77
C THR A 236 -13.69 7.91 17.12
N ASP A 237 -12.76 7.96 16.18
CA ASP A 237 -12.30 9.16 15.48
C ASP A 237 -12.66 9.11 13.98
N PRO A 238 -13.61 9.95 13.51
CA PRO A 238 -14.06 9.95 12.13
C PRO A 238 -12.97 10.38 11.15
N THR A 239 -11.99 11.18 11.57
CA THR A 239 -10.86 11.57 10.72
C THR A 239 -9.89 10.41 10.52
N ALA A 240 -9.65 9.61 11.57
CA ALA A 240 -8.85 8.39 11.45
C ALA A 240 -9.53 7.36 10.52
N LEU A 241 -10.86 7.20 10.61
CA LEU A 241 -11.61 6.33 9.71
C LEU A 241 -11.53 6.79 8.26
N ALA A 242 -11.75 8.07 8.00
CA ALA A 242 -11.63 8.64 6.66
C ALA A 242 -10.22 8.47 6.07
N HIS A 243 -9.17 8.61 6.89
CA HIS A 243 -7.81 8.36 6.45
C HIS A 243 -7.59 6.88 6.09
N LEU A 244 -8.07 5.94 6.91
CA LEU A 244 -7.99 4.51 6.58
C LEU A 244 -8.76 4.17 5.31
N GLN A 245 -9.95 4.75 5.08
CA GLN A 245 -10.68 4.55 3.83
C GLN A 245 -9.82 4.91 2.62
N ARG A 246 -9.09 6.02 2.68
CA ARG A 246 -8.23 6.48 1.60
C ARG A 246 -7.00 5.61 1.37
N ILE A 247 -6.43 5.04 2.43
CA ILE A 247 -5.35 4.04 2.28
C ILE A 247 -5.88 2.81 1.53
N PHE A 248 -7.08 2.35 1.88
CA PHE A 248 -7.73 1.16 1.33
C PHE A 248 -8.41 1.39 -0.03
N GLU A 249 -8.35 2.61 -0.58
CA GLU A 249 -8.64 2.85 -2.00
C GLU A 249 -7.54 2.26 -2.91
N TYR A 250 -6.35 2.03 -2.36
CA TYR A 250 -5.23 1.40 -3.06
C TYR A 250 -5.13 -0.09 -2.71
N PRO A 251 -4.59 -0.92 -3.62
CA PRO A 251 -4.43 -2.35 -3.37
C PRO A 251 -3.59 -2.65 -2.13
N ILE A 252 -4.01 -3.65 -1.35
CA ILE A 252 -3.33 -4.11 -0.13
C ILE A 252 -3.12 -5.63 -0.20
N ALA A 253 -1.85 -6.04 -0.19
CA ALA A 253 -1.45 -7.44 -0.26
C ALA A 253 -1.46 -8.13 1.12
N CYS A 254 -2.63 -8.30 1.73
CA CYS A 254 -2.76 -9.14 2.93
C CYS A 254 -2.74 -10.62 2.54
N GLN A 255 -1.93 -11.44 3.22
CA GLN A 255 -1.68 -12.84 2.83
C GLN A 255 -2.92 -13.77 2.94
N HIS A 256 -3.92 -13.35 3.71
CA HIS A 256 -5.06 -14.20 4.08
C HIS A 256 -6.42 -13.61 3.69
N HIS A 257 -6.45 -12.48 3.00
CA HIS A 257 -7.70 -11.75 2.72
C HIS A 257 -7.83 -11.41 1.24
N HIS A 258 -9.06 -11.25 0.77
CA HIS A 258 -9.33 -10.78 -0.58
C HIS A 258 -9.24 -9.26 -0.63
N ASP A 259 -8.45 -8.73 -1.57
CA ASP A 259 -8.27 -7.29 -1.73
C ASP A 259 -9.44 -6.65 -2.50
N HIS A 260 -10.58 -6.48 -1.81
CA HIS A 260 -11.83 -5.95 -2.36
C HIS A 260 -12.34 -4.79 -1.48
N GLY A 261 -13.43 -4.12 -1.90
CA GLY A 261 -13.99 -2.95 -1.19
C GLY A 261 -14.42 -3.20 0.26
N GLY A 262 -14.46 -4.47 0.72
CA GLY A 262 -14.69 -4.86 2.11
C GLY A 262 -13.43 -5.03 2.97
N HIS A 263 -12.23 -4.90 2.41
CA HIS A 263 -11.00 -5.26 3.11
C HIS A 263 -10.76 -4.39 4.35
N LEU A 264 -10.99 -3.07 4.28
CA LEU A 264 -10.93 -2.20 5.46
C LEU A 264 -11.92 -2.64 6.55
N PHE A 265 -13.13 -3.01 6.13
CA PHE A 265 -14.19 -3.44 7.03
C PHE A 265 -13.77 -4.68 7.83
N LEU A 266 -13.08 -5.62 7.19
CA LEU A 266 -12.50 -6.78 7.88
C LEU A 266 -11.52 -6.34 8.99
N HIS A 267 -10.54 -5.48 8.68
CA HIS A 267 -9.54 -5.00 9.65
C HIS A 267 -10.14 -4.19 10.80
N LEU A 268 -11.17 -3.39 10.53
CA LEU A 268 -11.87 -2.63 11.57
C LEU A 268 -12.52 -3.55 12.62
N PHE A 269 -12.99 -4.74 12.21
CA PHE A 269 -13.88 -5.56 13.03
C PHE A 269 -13.33 -6.94 13.41
N GLN A 270 -12.16 -7.33 12.90
CA GLN A 270 -11.42 -8.52 13.35
C GLN A 270 -11.09 -8.51 14.85
N LYS A 271 -11.16 -7.36 15.53
CA LYS A 271 -10.95 -7.23 16.98
C LYS A 271 -12.08 -6.48 17.69
N GLY A 272 -13.20 -6.24 16.99
CA GLY A 272 -14.37 -5.60 17.58
C GLY A 272 -15.01 -6.46 18.68
N PRO A 273 -15.67 -5.85 19.68
CA PRO A 273 -16.41 -6.60 20.69
C PRO A 273 -17.57 -7.36 20.03
N GLU A 274 -18.00 -8.46 20.63
CA GLU A 274 -19.26 -9.09 20.21
C GLU A 274 -20.43 -8.18 20.57
N LEU A 275 -21.41 -8.10 19.66
CA LEU A 275 -22.60 -7.28 19.85
C LEU A 275 -23.81 -8.14 20.10
N THR A 276 -24.62 -7.72 21.06
CA THR A 276 -25.93 -8.32 21.31
C THR A 276 -26.94 -7.79 20.31
N ILE A 277 -27.62 -8.68 19.61
CA ILE A 277 -28.67 -8.30 18.67
C ILE A 277 -29.91 -7.86 19.47
N PRO A 278 -30.35 -6.60 19.35
CA PRO A 278 -31.36 -6.05 20.24
C PRO A 278 -32.79 -6.21 19.72
N VAL A 279 -32.95 -6.69 18.49
CA VAL A 279 -34.24 -6.78 17.82
C VAL A 279 -34.43 -8.19 17.28
N ASP A 280 -35.63 -8.75 17.47
CA ASP A 280 -36.05 -9.96 16.78
C ASP A 280 -36.14 -9.68 15.28
N ILE A 281 -35.11 -10.13 14.56
CA ILE A 281 -35.05 -10.10 13.11
C ILE A 281 -36.00 -11.20 12.60
N LYS A 282 -37.28 -10.85 12.45
CA LYS A 282 -38.35 -11.75 12.01
C LYS A 282 -38.23 -12.23 10.55
N THR A 283 -37.15 -11.86 9.87
CA THR A 283 -36.93 -12.17 8.45
C THR A 283 -36.68 -13.65 8.20
N TYR A 284 -36.23 -14.41 9.21
CA TYR A 284 -36.04 -15.86 9.11
C TYR A 284 -36.88 -16.62 10.13
N PRO A 285 -37.79 -17.51 9.70
CA PRO A 285 -38.60 -18.28 10.63
C PRO A 285 -37.74 -19.32 11.36
N GLY A 286 -37.69 -19.24 12.69
CA GLY A 286 -37.35 -20.37 13.57
C GLY A 286 -36.02 -20.32 14.33
N VAL A 287 -35.15 -19.33 14.10
CA VAL A 287 -34.01 -19.05 14.98
C VAL A 287 -34.12 -17.61 15.48
N SER A 288 -34.29 -17.43 16.78
CA SER A 288 -34.30 -16.09 17.38
C SER A 288 -32.89 -15.54 17.40
N LEU A 289 -32.71 -14.40 16.73
CA LEU A 289 -31.47 -13.63 16.80
C LEU A 289 -31.45 -12.71 18.02
N GLU A 290 -32.60 -12.41 18.63
CA GLU A 290 -32.71 -11.48 19.75
C GLU A 290 -31.89 -11.93 20.96
N GLY A 291 -31.12 -11.02 21.54
CA GLY A 291 -30.28 -11.26 22.72
C GLY A 291 -29.02 -12.10 22.43
N ARG A 292 -28.76 -12.48 21.17
CA ARG A 292 -27.61 -13.30 20.80
C ARG A 292 -26.39 -12.45 20.51
N LEU A 293 -25.20 -12.97 20.84
CA LEU A 293 -23.92 -12.36 20.52
C LEU A 293 -23.55 -12.67 19.07
N MET A 294 -23.08 -11.66 18.34
CA MET A 294 -22.64 -11.79 16.96
C MET A 294 -21.32 -11.03 16.76
N ASN A 295 -20.50 -11.54 15.84
CA ASN A 295 -19.33 -10.81 15.36
C ASN A 295 -19.73 -9.40 14.91
N PHE A 296 -18.98 -8.41 15.39
CA PHE A 296 -19.25 -6.99 15.15
C PHE A 296 -19.44 -6.66 13.66
N GLY A 297 -18.56 -7.14 12.79
CA GLY A 297 -18.63 -6.86 11.36
C GLY A 297 -19.84 -7.50 10.71
N LEU A 298 -20.12 -8.76 11.05
CA LEU A 298 -21.29 -9.48 10.56
C LEU A 298 -22.60 -8.83 11.02
N PHE A 299 -22.64 -8.31 12.25
CA PHE A 299 -23.79 -7.59 12.80
C PHE A 299 -24.15 -6.36 11.95
N TYR A 300 -23.19 -5.50 11.62
CA TYR A 300 -23.47 -4.31 10.81
C TYR A 300 -23.87 -4.66 9.37
N LEU A 301 -23.23 -5.66 8.76
CA LEU A 301 -23.66 -6.17 7.45
C LEU A 301 -25.08 -6.74 7.50
N LEU A 302 -25.43 -7.46 8.56
CA LEU A 302 -26.78 -8.00 8.73
C LEU A 302 -27.80 -6.88 8.83
N LEU A 303 -27.57 -5.89 9.69
CA LEU A 303 -28.48 -4.75 9.88
C LEU A 303 -28.72 -4.00 8.57
N THR A 304 -27.67 -3.70 7.81
CA THR A 304 -27.83 -2.98 6.53
C THR A 304 -28.47 -3.85 5.44
N SER A 305 -28.36 -5.18 5.54
CA SER A 305 -29.05 -6.10 4.61
C SER A 305 -30.56 -6.10 4.79
N ILE A 306 -31.03 -6.00 6.04
CA ILE A 306 -32.44 -6.13 6.41
C ILE A 306 -33.20 -4.80 6.26
N GLY A 307 -32.54 -3.66 6.51
CA GLY A 307 -33.11 -2.34 6.24
C GLY A 307 -32.67 -1.27 7.24
N PRO A 308 -32.64 0.02 6.83
CA PRO A 308 -32.12 1.11 7.64
C PRO A 308 -32.94 1.40 8.90
N GLU A 309 -34.23 1.07 8.92
CA GLU A 309 -35.11 1.20 10.09
C GLU A 309 -34.62 0.41 11.31
N ASN A 310 -33.86 -0.67 11.10
CA ASN A 310 -33.31 -1.49 12.19
C ASN A 310 -32.00 -0.94 12.78
N LEU A 311 -31.38 0.04 12.12
CA LEU A 311 -30.16 0.71 12.62
C LEU A 311 -30.46 1.57 13.85
N ALA A 312 -31.63 2.21 13.93
CA ALA A 312 -31.96 3.11 15.04
C ALA A 312 -32.07 2.40 16.42
N LEU A 313 -32.27 1.08 16.43
CA LEU A 313 -32.63 0.32 17.64
C LEU A 313 -31.45 -0.38 18.31
N GLY A 314 -30.27 -0.47 17.67
CA GLY A 314 -29.23 -1.39 18.13
C GLY A 314 -27.84 -0.87 18.45
N ILE A 315 -27.65 0.46 18.48
CA ILE A 315 -26.29 1.01 18.38
C ILE A 315 -25.78 1.67 19.68
N SER A 316 -26.53 1.58 20.79
CA SER A 316 -26.14 2.26 22.03
C SER A 316 -24.98 1.62 22.82
N SER A 317 -24.45 0.46 22.40
CA SER A 317 -23.53 -0.34 23.23
C SER A 317 -22.09 -0.49 22.72
N ALA A 318 -21.77 0.01 21.53
CA ALA A 318 -20.42 -0.10 20.97
C ALA A 318 -19.60 1.14 21.34
N ASN A 319 -18.31 0.98 21.62
CA ASN A 319 -17.34 2.08 21.74
C ASN A 319 -17.08 2.77 20.38
N VAL A 320 -18.13 3.02 19.59
CA VAL A 320 -18.09 3.64 18.27
C VAL A 320 -18.78 4.99 18.37
N SER A 321 -18.13 6.05 17.89
CA SER A 321 -18.76 7.37 17.86
C SER A 321 -19.90 7.42 16.84
N SER A 322 -20.89 8.28 17.04
CA SER A 322 -22.03 8.42 16.11
C SER A 322 -21.59 8.75 14.69
N ASP A 323 -20.51 9.51 14.55
CA ASP A 323 -20.00 9.95 13.25
C ASP A 323 -19.25 8.83 12.54
N CYS A 324 -18.42 8.07 13.26
CA CYS A 324 -17.79 6.86 12.73
C CYS A 324 -18.84 5.82 12.32
N LEU A 325 -19.88 5.68 13.13
CA LEU A 325 -20.97 4.77 12.83
C LEU A 325 -21.67 5.09 11.51
N ALA A 326 -21.98 6.37 11.26
CA ALA A 326 -22.58 6.79 10.00
C ALA A 326 -21.69 6.40 8.81
N GLN A 327 -20.38 6.62 8.92
CA GLN A 327 -19.42 6.22 7.89
C GLN A 327 -19.34 4.69 7.72
N ILE A 328 -19.34 3.92 8.81
CA ILE A 328 -19.33 2.45 8.80
C ILE A 328 -20.58 1.92 8.07
N ILE A 329 -21.74 2.51 8.31
CA ILE A 329 -22.99 2.15 7.62
C ILE A 329 -22.87 2.41 6.12
N GLU A 330 -22.28 3.54 5.71
CA GLU A 330 -22.04 3.81 4.29
C GLU A 330 -21.05 2.83 3.66
N ILE A 331 -20.00 2.42 4.38
CA ILE A 331 -19.09 1.35 3.95
C ILE A 331 -19.88 0.04 3.73
N CYS A 332 -20.72 -0.37 4.69
CA CYS A 332 -21.56 -1.57 4.55
C CYS A 332 -22.47 -1.52 3.33
N LYS A 333 -23.12 -0.37 3.10
CA LYS A 333 -23.98 -0.17 1.91
C LYS A 333 -23.18 -0.28 0.62
N ALA A 334 -22.00 0.32 0.55
CA ALA A 334 -21.11 0.24 -0.61
C ALA A 334 -20.68 -1.21 -0.89
N ILE A 335 -20.33 -1.96 0.15
CA ILE A 335 -20.00 -3.39 0.04
C ILE A 335 -21.22 -4.17 -0.49
N GLN A 336 -22.40 -3.93 0.06
CA GLN A 336 -23.63 -4.64 -0.31
C GLN A 336 -24.12 -4.31 -1.71
N ALA A 337 -23.77 -3.16 -2.27
CA ALA A 337 -24.07 -2.79 -3.64
C ALA A 337 -23.22 -3.59 -4.66
N SER A 338 -22.17 -4.30 -4.22
CA SER A 338 -21.25 -5.06 -5.07
C SER A 338 -21.19 -6.52 -4.64
N PRO A 339 -21.77 -7.47 -5.42
CA PRO A 339 -21.70 -8.90 -5.11
C PRO A 339 -20.26 -9.42 -4.94
N SER A 340 -19.30 -8.93 -5.73
CA SER A 340 -17.89 -9.33 -5.60
C SER A 340 -17.29 -8.87 -4.26
N SER A 341 -17.54 -7.62 -3.86
CA SER A 341 -17.05 -7.10 -2.57
C SER A 341 -17.68 -7.84 -1.40
N LEU A 342 -18.99 -8.10 -1.45
CA LEU A 342 -19.70 -8.81 -0.39
C LEU A 342 -19.27 -10.28 -0.30
N PHE A 343 -19.13 -10.99 -1.42
CA PHE A 343 -18.68 -12.39 -1.40
C PHE A 343 -17.24 -12.53 -0.92
N GLY A 344 -16.33 -11.67 -1.37
CA GLY A 344 -14.94 -11.66 -0.88
C GLY A 344 -14.88 -11.45 0.62
N LEU A 345 -15.62 -10.46 1.13
CA LEU A 345 -15.69 -10.17 2.57
C LEU A 345 -16.31 -11.33 3.37
N LEU A 346 -17.34 -11.98 2.85
CA LEU A 346 -17.95 -13.14 3.53
C LEU A 346 -16.98 -14.33 3.59
N CYS A 347 -16.20 -14.59 2.53
CA CYS A 347 -15.12 -15.58 2.58
C CYS A 347 -14.18 -15.29 3.75
N ASP A 348 -13.68 -14.05 3.84
CA ASP A 348 -12.71 -13.68 4.87
C ASP A 348 -13.31 -13.70 6.28
N PHE A 349 -14.59 -13.33 6.43
CA PHE A 349 -15.28 -13.43 7.72
C PHE A 349 -15.45 -14.86 8.20
N THR A 350 -15.68 -15.82 7.29
CA THR A 350 -15.87 -17.22 7.71
C THR A 350 -14.64 -17.80 8.42
N ASP A 351 -13.44 -17.42 8.00
CA ASP A 351 -12.18 -17.80 8.65
C ASP A 351 -12.15 -17.23 10.08
N ALA A 352 -12.40 -15.93 10.22
CA ALA A 352 -12.39 -15.24 11.51
C ALA A 352 -13.48 -15.72 12.49
N ILE A 353 -14.63 -16.16 11.99
CA ILE A 353 -15.74 -16.70 12.80
C ILE A 353 -15.40 -18.11 13.31
N ILE A 354 -14.82 -18.95 12.45
CA ILE A 354 -14.48 -20.33 12.84
C ILE A 354 -13.49 -20.37 14.00
N ASP A 355 -12.49 -19.49 14.00
CA ASP A 355 -11.48 -19.42 15.06
C ASP A 355 -12.07 -19.08 16.44
N ARG A 356 -13.24 -18.44 16.49
CA ARG A 356 -13.92 -18.02 17.73
C ARG A 356 -15.00 -19.00 18.19
N GLY A 357 -15.37 -19.94 17.32
CA GLY A 357 -16.49 -20.84 17.52
C GLY A 357 -17.76 -20.32 16.83
N VAL A 358 -18.44 -21.23 16.13
CA VAL A 358 -19.55 -20.89 15.24
C VAL A 358 -20.89 -21.18 15.90
N CYS A 359 -21.78 -20.19 15.93
CA CYS A 359 -23.17 -20.38 16.34
C CYS A 359 -24.15 -20.36 15.15
N SER A 360 -25.38 -20.85 15.37
CA SER A 360 -26.43 -20.91 14.34
C SER A 360 -26.82 -19.53 13.79
N GLU A 361 -26.76 -18.50 14.63
CA GLU A 361 -27.07 -17.12 14.26
C GLU A 361 -26.11 -16.55 13.21
N GLU A 362 -24.83 -16.90 13.29
CA GLU A 362 -23.80 -16.41 12.36
C GLU A 362 -23.97 -17.04 10.97
N LEU A 363 -24.26 -18.35 10.92
CA LEU A 363 -24.55 -19.05 9.66
C LEU A 363 -25.81 -18.49 8.98
N ILE A 364 -26.83 -18.13 9.77
CA ILE A 364 -28.05 -17.48 9.26
C ILE A 364 -27.74 -16.08 8.74
N ALA A 365 -26.95 -15.29 9.47
CA ALA A 365 -26.57 -13.95 9.03
C ALA A 365 -25.75 -13.98 7.73
N ILE A 366 -24.81 -14.92 7.59
CA ILE A 366 -24.10 -15.16 6.32
C ILE A 366 -25.10 -15.49 5.21
N SER A 367 -26.05 -16.39 5.47
CA SER A 367 -27.08 -16.77 4.50
C SER A 367 -27.96 -15.59 4.06
N ILE A 368 -28.31 -14.69 4.97
CA ILE A 368 -29.04 -13.44 4.68
C ILE A 368 -28.22 -12.54 3.77
N CYS A 369 -26.95 -12.29 4.12
CA CYS A 369 -26.05 -11.45 3.34
C CYS A 369 -25.86 -12.01 1.91
N VAL A 370 -25.69 -13.33 1.76
CA VAL A 370 -25.59 -13.94 0.42
C VAL A 370 -26.88 -13.76 -0.37
N ASN A 371 -28.04 -13.94 0.24
CA ASN A 371 -29.31 -13.71 -0.44
C ASN A 371 -29.47 -12.25 -0.89
N LYS A 372 -29.05 -11.30 -0.05
CA LYS A 372 -29.04 -9.87 -0.40
C LYS A 372 -28.15 -9.57 -1.61
N ALA A 373 -27.02 -10.26 -1.76
CA ALA A 373 -26.15 -10.12 -2.91
C ALA A 373 -26.85 -10.49 -4.24
N PHE A 374 -27.76 -11.46 -4.21
CA PHE A 374 -28.53 -11.86 -5.39
C PHE A 374 -29.61 -10.86 -5.80
N ASP A 375 -29.98 -9.91 -4.93
CA ASP A 375 -30.89 -8.82 -5.26
C ASP A 375 -30.18 -7.68 -6.03
N GLN A 376 -28.85 -7.72 -6.11
CA GLN A 376 -28.05 -6.73 -6.82
C GLN A 376 -27.84 -7.09 -8.29
N PRO A 377 -27.47 -6.10 -9.13
CA PRO A 377 -27.03 -6.37 -10.50
C PRO A 377 -25.89 -7.38 -10.54
N ARG A 378 -25.89 -8.24 -11.57
CA ARG A 378 -24.85 -9.25 -11.76
C ARG A 378 -23.46 -8.61 -11.87
N ASP A 379 -22.53 -9.10 -11.07
CA ASP A 379 -21.12 -8.69 -11.11
C ASP A 379 -20.25 -9.87 -11.59
N PRO A 380 -19.69 -9.83 -12.82
CA PRO A 380 -18.84 -10.90 -13.33
C PRO A 380 -17.62 -11.19 -12.46
N ARG A 381 -17.11 -10.18 -11.73
CA ARG A 381 -15.97 -10.31 -10.82
C ARG A 381 -16.29 -11.19 -9.61
N ALA A 382 -17.56 -11.41 -9.31
CA ALA A 382 -18.00 -12.30 -8.23
C ALA A 382 -17.82 -13.78 -8.58
N THR A 383 -17.78 -14.13 -9.87
CA THR A 383 -17.68 -15.52 -10.35
C THR A 383 -16.55 -16.34 -9.72
N PRO A 384 -15.28 -15.86 -9.70
CA PRO A 384 -14.18 -16.60 -9.07
C PRO A 384 -14.34 -16.78 -7.56
N LEU A 385 -15.19 -15.99 -6.90
CA LEU A 385 -15.39 -16.02 -5.44
C LEU A 385 -16.47 -17.02 -5.00
N ILE A 386 -17.33 -17.47 -5.92
CA ILE A 386 -18.47 -18.35 -5.57
C ILE A 386 -18.00 -19.68 -4.99
N LEU A 387 -17.05 -20.36 -5.64
CA LEU A 387 -16.55 -21.65 -5.15
C LEU A 387 -15.81 -21.54 -3.81
N PRO A 388 -14.92 -20.55 -3.59
CA PRO A 388 -14.40 -20.23 -2.26
C PRO A 388 -15.50 -20.03 -1.22
N LEU A 389 -16.51 -19.21 -1.53
CA LEU A 389 -17.61 -18.91 -0.60
C LEU A 389 -18.42 -20.16 -0.25
N ILE A 390 -18.73 -21.03 -1.21
CA ILE A 390 -19.43 -22.30 -0.94
C ILE A 390 -18.62 -23.15 0.03
N LYS A 391 -17.31 -23.30 -0.20
CA LYS A 391 -16.43 -24.08 0.70
C LYS A 391 -16.39 -23.48 2.11
N SER A 392 -16.31 -22.16 2.20
CA SER A 392 -16.36 -21.41 3.45
C SER A 392 -17.66 -21.64 4.22
N ILE A 393 -18.83 -21.51 3.56
CA ILE A 393 -20.14 -21.75 4.19
C ILE A 393 -20.27 -23.21 4.67
N LEU A 394 -19.83 -24.18 3.87
CA LEU A 394 -19.82 -25.59 4.26
C LEU A 394 -18.96 -25.82 5.50
N ARG A 395 -17.77 -25.21 5.55
CA ARG A 395 -16.87 -25.31 6.71
C ARG A 395 -17.49 -24.71 7.97
N VAL A 396 -18.09 -23.52 7.87
CA VAL A 396 -18.82 -22.87 8.99
C VAL A 396 -19.95 -23.77 9.49
N ARG A 397 -20.75 -24.34 8.58
CA ARG A 397 -21.83 -25.27 8.91
C ARG A 397 -21.32 -26.50 9.65
N ASP A 398 -20.27 -27.14 9.13
CA ASP A 398 -19.73 -28.37 9.72
C ASP A 398 -19.14 -28.10 11.11
N THR A 399 -18.44 -26.97 11.27
CA THR A 399 -17.95 -26.51 12.58
C THR A 399 -19.10 -26.27 13.56
N MET A 400 -20.15 -25.54 13.16
CA MET A 400 -21.34 -25.30 13.99
C MET A 400 -21.98 -26.61 14.47
N LEU A 401 -22.18 -27.57 13.56
CA LEU A 401 -22.78 -28.87 13.87
C LEU A 401 -21.92 -29.71 14.83
N SER A 402 -20.59 -29.57 14.75
CA SER A 402 -19.67 -30.26 15.65
C SER A 402 -19.61 -29.63 17.05
N MET A 403 -19.71 -28.30 17.15
CA MET A 403 -19.58 -27.58 18.42
C MET A 403 -20.85 -27.63 19.27
N GLN A 404 -22.03 -27.70 18.65
CA GLN A 404 -23.33 -27.86 19.33
C GLN A 404 -23.62 -26.80 20.41
N TYR A 405 -23.22 -25.54 20.17
CA TYR A 405 -23.51 -24.42 21.10
C TYR A 405 -24.99 -24.05 21.21
N ARG A 406 -25.83 -24.60 20.33
CA ARG A 406 -27.26 -24.32 20.17
C ARG A 406 -28.05 -25.61 20.05
N SER A 407 -29.38 -25.51 20.16
CA SER A 407 -30.22 -26.70 20.13
C SER A 407 -30.08 -27.44 18.79
N PRO A 408 -30.25 -28.78 18.75
CA PRO A 408 -30.21 -29.52 17.50
C PRO A 408 -31.20 -28.98 16.45
N GLU A 409 -32.37 -28.50 16.88
CA GLU A 409 -33.38 -27.92 16.00
C GLU A 409 -32.91 -26.59 15.39
N GLU A 410 -32.30 -25.70 16.18
CA GLU A 410 -31.74 -24.43 15.70
C GLU A 410 -30.60 -24.69 14.70
N ASN A 411 -29.72 -25.63 15.01
CA ASN A 411 -28.58 -25.99 14.15
C ASN A 411 -29.05 -26.61 12.82
N GLU A 412 -30.03 -27.51 12.86
CA GLU A 412 -30.58 -28.15 11.66
C GLU A 412 -31.28 -27.13 10.75
N LEU A 413 -31.99 -26.17 11.34
CA LEU A 413 -32.62 -25.09 10.61
C LEU A 413 -31.59 -24.17 9.94
N ALA A 414 -30.55 -23.77 10.67
CA ALA A 414 -29.46 -22.96 10.12
C ALA A 414 -28.71 -23.70 8.99
N SER A 415 -28.42 -24.99 9.19
CA SER A 415 -27.82 -25.89 8.19
C SER A 415 -28.66 -26.00 6.92
N THR A 416 -29.97 -26.24 7.08
CA THR A 416 -30.91 -26.32 5.96
C THR A 416 -30.95 -25.02 5.15
N ASN A 417 -30.92 -23.87 5.82
CA ASN A 417 -30.90 -22.57 5.15
C ASN A 417 -29.59 -22.30 4.42
N ALA A 418 -28.46 -22.64 5.02
CA ALA A 418 -27.16 -22.55 4.36
C ALA A 418 -27.10 -23.43 3.09
N MET A 419 -27.69 -24.63 3.13
CA MET A 419 -27.78 -25.50 1.95
C MET A 419 -28.59 -24.89 0.80
N LYS A 420 -29.75 -24.27 1.10
CA LYS A 420 -30.54 -23.55 0.07
C LYS A 420 -29.73 -22.42 -0.58
N VAL A 421 -28.92 -21.71 0.20
CA VAL A 421 -28.04 -20.65 -0.30
C VAL A 421 -26.93 -21.23 -1.18
N ILE A 422 -26.33 -22.34 -0.77
CA ILE A 422 -25.32 -23.07 -1.57
C ILE A 422 -25.90 -23.52 -2.91
N ASP A 423 -27.10 -24.10 -2.92
CA ASP A 423 -27.78 -24.51 -4.16
C ASP A 423 -28.02 -23.30 -5.09
N ARG A 424 -28.40 -22.15 -4.52
CA ARG A 424 -28.56 -20.90 -5.27
C ARG A 424 -27.23 -20.37 -5.83
N LEU A 425 -26.13 -20.49 -5.08
CA LEU A 425 -24.78 -20.15 -5.54
C LEU A 425 -24.34 -21.06 -6.70
N TYR A 426 -24.59 -22.37 -6.62
CA TYR A 426 -24.33 -23.29 -7.73
C TYR A 426 -25.17 -22.96 -8.96
N ALA A 427 -26.46 -22.67 -8.79
CA ALA A 427 -27.32 -22.25 -9.90
C ALA A 427 -26.84 -20.93 -10.54
N TYR A 428 -26.40 -19.97 -9.73
CA TYR A 428 -25.82 -18.72 -10.20
C TYR A 428 -24.53 -18.95 -11.01
N LEU A 429 -23.61 -19.79 -10.51
CA LEU A 429 -22.38 -20.15 -11.20
C LEU A 429 -22.67 -20.84 -12.54
N ALA A 430 -23.57 -21.82 -12.54
CA ALA A 430 -24.00 -22.53 -13.74
C ALA A 430 -24.59 -21.57 -14.78
N SER A 431 -25.46 -20.65 -14.35
CA SER A 431 -26.03 -19.64 -15.24
C SER A 431 -24.94 -18.76 -15.86
N THR A 432 -23.96 -18.32 -15.05
CA THR A 432 -22.89 -17.44 -15.53
C THR A 432 -21.98 -18.14 -16.55
N MET A 433 -21.65 -19.41 -16.32
CA MET A 433 -20.86 -20.21 -17.27
C MET A 433 -21.59 -20.44 -18.61
N LEU A 434 -22.92 -20.60 -18.58
CA LEU A 434 -23.73 -20.77 -19.79
C LEU A 434 -23.87 -19.48 -20.62
N PHE A 435 -23.87 -18.31 -19.98
CA PHE A 435 -24.05 -17.01 -20.64
C PHE A 435 -22.76 -16.28 -21.02
N ASN A 436 -21.57 -16.80 -20.67
CA ASN A 436 -20.31 -16.21 -21.12
C ASN A 436 -20.16 -16.31 -22.65
N GLY A 437 -19.58 -15.28 -23.28
CA GLY A 437 -19.58 -15.08 -24.75
C GLY A 437 -18.97 -16.18 -25.62
N GLN A 438 -18.18 -17.09 -25.03
CA GLN A 438 -17.71 -18.31 -25.72
C GLN A 438 -18.79 -19.39 -25.78
N SER A 439 -19.60 -19.52 -24.73
CA SER A 439 -20.76 -20.42 -24.65
C SER A 439 -21.89 -19.96 -25.56
N SER A 440 -22.13 -18.65 -25.70
CA SER A 440 -23.10 -18.12 -26.66
C SER A 440 -22.69 -18.36 -28.12
N ARG A 441 -21.39 -18.26 -28.46
CA ARG A 441 -20.86 -18.68 -29.77
C ARG A 441 -21.05 -20.18 -29.99
N ASN A 442 -20.71 -21.02 -29.02
CA ASN A 442 -20.89 -22.48 -29.13
C ASN A 442 -22.37 -22.89 -29.24
N LEU A 443 -23.26 -22.24 -28.50
CA LEU A 443 -24.71 -22.43 -28.57
C LEU A 443 -25.32 -21.89 -29.89
N SER A 444 -24.79 -20.78 -30.41
CA SER A 444 -25.17 -20.24 -31.72
C SER A 444 -24.66 -21.13 -32.87
N CYS A 445 -23.45 -21.70 -32.75
CA CYS A 445 -22.93 -22.69 -33.69
C CYS A 445 -23.74 -23.99 -33.66
N ALA A 446 -24.19 -24.42 -32.49
CA ALA A 446 -25.09 -25.57 -32.34
C ALA A 446 -26.48 -25.32 -32.98
N ARG A 447 -27.00 -24.08 -32.94
CA ARG A 447 -28.23 -23.69 -33.68
C ARG A 447 -28.04 -23.65 -35.20
N ALA A 448 -26.84 -23.35 -35.70
CA ALA A 448 -26.57 -23.26 -37.14
C ALA A 448 -26.43 -24.64 -37.82
N LEU A 449 -26.11 -25.69 -37.06
CA LEU A 449 -26.05 -27.07 -37.54
C LEU A 449 -27.46 -27.69 -37.55
N LYS A 450 -28.10 -27.68 -38.73
CA LYS A 450 -29.43 -28.27 -39.03
C LYS A 450 -29.63 -29.73 -38.57
N THR A 451 -28.59 -30.44 -38.17
CA THR A 451 -28.63 -31.84 -37.75
C THR A 451 -28.81 -32.02 -36.24
N CYS A 452 -28.63 -30.99 -35.41
CA CYS A 452 -28.87 -31.07 -33.96
C CYS A 452 -30.31 -30.68 -33.61
N ASN A 453 -31.28 -31.50 -34.04
CA ASN A 453 -32.62 -31.46 -33.48
C ASN A 453 -32.55 -31.96 -32.03
N GLN A 454 -32.58 -31.05 -31.04
CA GLN A 454 -33.45 -31.12 -29.83
C GLN A 454 -32.91 -30.53 -28.52
N VAL A 455 -31.64 -30.16 -28.33
CA VAL A 455 -31.18 -29.87 -26.94
C VAL A 455 -31.00 -28.39 -26.58
N ALA A 456 -30.72 -27.49 -27.53
CA ALA A 456 -30.35 -26.10 -27.21
C ALA A 456 -31.47 -25.04 -27.32
N ILE A 457 -32.70 -25.43 -27.66
CA ILE A 457 -33.78 -24.46 -27.91
C ILE A 457 -34.35 -23.87 -26.60
N GLY A 458 -34.30 -24.62 -25.49
CA GLY A 458 -34.83 -24.18 -24.18
C GLY A 458 -33.88 -23.34 -23.32
N TRP A 459 -32.65 -23.08 -23.76
CA TRP A 459 -31.56 -22.54 -22.91
C TRP A 459 -31.19 -21.09 -23.23
N LEU A 460 -31.84 -20.49 -24.22
CA LEU A 460 -31.68 -19.08 -24.58
C LEU A 460 -33.08 -18.44 -24.62
N PRO A 461 -33.27 -17.23 -24.07
CA PRO A 461 -34.52 -16.50 -24.25
C PRO A 461 -34.80 -16.31 -25.75
N PRO A 462 -36.07 -16.35 -26.20
CA PRO A 462 -36.41 -15.86 -27.52
C PRO A 462 -35.96 -14.40 -27.62
N TYR A 463 -35.31 -14.05 -28.72
CA TYR A 463 -34.77 -12.71 -28.98
C TYR A 463 -35.78 -11.60 -28.61
N GLU A 464 -35.33 -10.61 -27.83
CA GLU A 464 -35.81 -9.23 -27.91
C GLU A 464 -34.84 -8.43 -28.79
#